data_AF-A0A4V1TJ52-F1
#
_entry.id   AF-A0A4V1TJ52-F1
#
_cell.length_a   1.000
_cell.length_b   1.000
_cell.length_c   1.000
_cell.angle_alpha   90.00
_cell.angle_beta   90.00
_cell.angle_gamma   90.00
#
_symmetry.space_group_name_H-M   'P 1'
#
loop_
_entity.id
_entity.type
_entity.pdbx_description
1 polymer ?
#
loop_
_entity_poly.entity_id
_entity_poly.type
_entity_poly.pdbx_seq_one_letter_code
_entity_poly.pdbx_strand_id
1 'polypeptide(L)'
;MRLFRSLLLVLALMVPAAAVEPSEVLRKAVDSFIRPAFAQLAGRTVGLEKDIANLCEAPSATLLELTRQQFGKVVLAYSRVEFLRFGPLTEDSRAERMLFWPDRKGIALRQVQAMLAKHDETATRLAELRGKSIAVQGLGALEYVLFGDGAE
;
A
#
# COMPACT_ATOMS: atom_id res chain seq x y z
N MET A 1 11.66 -57.70 -30.52
CA MET A 1 12.36 -57.57 -29.22
C MET A 1 12.97 -56.18 -28.94
N ARG A 2 13.31 -55.35 -29.94
CA ARG A 2 13.80 -53.98 -29.70
C ARG A 2 12.68 -52.96 -29.36
N LEU A 3 11.49 -53.11 -29.96
CA LEU A 3 10.33 -52.24 -29.70
C LEU A 3 9.74 -52.40 -28.28
N PHE A 4 9.86 -53.58 -27.66
CA PHE A 4 9.36 -53.84 -26.29
C PHE A 4 10.26 -53.21 -25.21
N ARG A 5 11.56 -53.03 -25.51
CA ARG A 5 12.51 -52.35 -24.61
C ARG A 5 12.33 -50.83 -24.61
N SER A 6 11.85 -50.25 -25.71
CA SER A 6 11.58 -48.81 -25.80
C SER A 6 10.30 -48.39 -25.08
N LEU A 7 9.31 -49.28 -24.96
CA LEU A 7 8.04 -48.98 -24.28
C LEU A 7 8.18 -48.93 -22.74
N LEU A 8 9.09 -49.71 -22.17
CA LEU A 8 9.39 -49.73 -20.72
C LEU A 8 10.15 -48.48 -20.24
N LEU A 9 10.86 -47.76 -21.12
CA LEU A 9 11.61 -46.57 -20.75
C LEU A 9 10.73 -45.31 -20.64
N VAL A 10 9.58 -45.28 -21.33
CA VAL A 10 8.67 -44.12 -21.33
C VAL A 10 7.77 -44.10 -20.09
N LEU A 11 7.48 -45.25 -19.47
CA LEU A 11 6.60 -45.33 -18.29
C LEU A 11 7.28 -44.87 -16.99
N ALA A 12 8.62 -44.82 -16.94
CA ALA A 12 9.38 -44.48 -15.73
C ALA A 12 9.58 -42.96 -15.50
N LEU A 13 9.09 -42.10 -16.39
CA LEU A 13 9.19 -40.63 -16.29
C LEU A 13 7.93 -39.95 -15.75
N MET A 14 6.88 -40.71 -15.43
CA MET A 14 5.68 -40.19 -14.77
C MET A 14 5.94 -40.06 -13.26
N VAL A 15 6.73 -39.06 -12.87
CA VAL A 15 6.77 -38.62 -11.46
C VAL A 15 5.39 -38.06 -11.15
N PRO A 16 4.63 -38.61 -10.17
CA PRO A 16 3.39 -37.99 -9.76
C PRO A 16 3.73 -36.60 -9.23
N ALA A 17 3.19 -35.56 -9.85
CA ALA A 17 3.24 -34.23 -9.28
C ALA A 17 2.60 -34.34 -7.89
N ALA A 18 3.37 -34.11 -6.82
CA ALA A 18 2.84 -34.08 -5.48
C ALA A 18 1.72 -33.02 -5.47
N ALA A 19 0.49 -33.47 -5.24
CA ALA A 19 -0.64 -32.58 -5.13
C ALA A 19 -0.38 -31.64 -3.95
N VAL A 20 -0.22 -30.34 -4.23
CA VAL A 20 -0.12 -29.35 -3.15
C VAL A 20 -1.53 -29.13 -2.63
N GLU A 21 -1.72 -29.42 -1.34
CA GLU A 21 -3.00 -29.18 -0.69
C GLU A 21 -3.32 -27.67 -0.72
N PRO A 22 -4.53 -27.27 -1.16
CA PRO A 22 -4.92 -25.86 -1.19
C PRO A 22 -4.74 -25.15 0.15
N SER A 23 -4.93 -25.88 1.26
CA SER A 23 -4.73 -25.37 2.63
C SER A 23 -3.26 -25.01 2.92
N GLU A 24 -2.30 -25.74 2.35
CA GLU A 24 -0.88 -25.44 2.49
C GLU A 24 -0.50 -24.17 1.72
N VAL A 25 -1.00 -24.02 0.49
CA VAL A 25 -0.80 -22.80 -0.32
C VAL A 25 -1.36 -21.59 0.41
N LEU A 26 -2.58 -21.69 0.94
CA LEU A 26 -3.23 -20.60 1.68
C LEU A 26 -2.45 -20.24 2.95
N ARG A 27 -2.01 -21.24 3.73
CA ARG A 27 -1.20 -21.00 4.93
C ARG A 27 0.10 -20.29 4.58
N LYS A 28 0.82 -20.75 3.56
CA LYS A 28 2.06 -20.09 3.09
C LYS A 28 1.79 -18.67 2.59
N ALA A 29 0.71 -18.44 1.84
CA ALA A 29 0.33 -17.09 1.40
C ALA A 29 0.07 -16.16 2.59
N VAL A 30 -0.64 -16.62 3.62
CA VAL A 30 -0.93 -15.82 4.82
C VAL A 30 0.34 -15.55 5.63
N ASP A 31 1.08 -16.61 5.98
CA ASP A 31 2.17 -16.53 6.95
C ASP A 31 3.47 -15.99 6.35
N SER A 32 3.74 -16.29 5.08
CA SER A 32 4.99 -15.91 4.41
C SER A 32 4.87 -14.67 3.53
N PHE A 33 3.65 -14.24 3.19
CA PHE A 33 3.46 -13.06 2.33
C PHE A 33 2.54 -12.00 2.95
N ILE A 34 1.26 -12.31 3.17
CA ILE A 34 0.24 -11.30 3.54
C ILE A 34 0.60 -10.63 4.86
N ARG A 35 0.81 -11.40 5.95
CA ARG A 35 1.12 -10.82 7.26
C ARG A 35 2.45 -10.06 7.26
N PRO A 36 3.57 -10.61 6.74
CA PRO A 36 4.83 -9.87 6.67
C PRO A 36 4.75 -8.60 5.81
N ALA A 37 4.03 -8.62 4.70
CA ALA A 37 3.91 -7.46 3.81
C ALA A 37 3.12 -6.31 4.49
N PHE A 38 2.02 -6.63 5.19
CA PHE A 38 1.31 -5.62 5.99
C PHE A 38 2.13 -5.11 7.18
N ALA A 39 2.90 -5.98 7.84
CA ALA A 39 3.82 -5.56 8.91
C ALA A 39 4.90 -4.62 8.37
N GLN A 40 5.45 -4.89 7.19
CA GLN A 40 6.40 -4.01 6.51
C GLN A 40 5.74 -2.65 6.18
N LEU A 41 4.54 -2.64 5.61
CA LEU A 41 3.82 -1.40 5.31
C LEU A 41 3.58 -0.55 6.57
N ALA A 42 3.09 -1.18 7.65
CA ALA A 42 2.90 -0.51 8.93
C ALA A 42 4.21 0.09 9.45
N GLY A 43 5.30 -0.68 9.44
CA GLY A 43 6.62 -0.21 9.87
C GLY A 43 7.16 0.95 9.03
N ARG A 44 6.93 0.95 7.70
CA ARG A 44 7.32 2.09 6.84
C ARG A 44 6.50 3.35 7.15
N THR A 45 5.22 3.18 7.47
CA THR A 45 4.32 4.28 7.81
C THR A 45 4.71 4.94 9.15
N VAL A 46 5.12 4.16 10.15
CA VAL A 46 5.68 4.71 11.41
C VAL A 46 6.94 5.54 11.13
N GLY A 47 7.82 5.08 10.24
CA GLY A 47 8.98 5.87 9.82
C GLY A 47 8.59 7.18 9.14
N LEU A 48 7.58 7.15 8.27
CA LEU A 48 7.06 8.35 7.61
C LEU A 48 6.43 9.34 8.59
N GLU A 49 5.65 8.86 9.56
CA GLU A 49 5.06 9.69 10.61
C GLU A 49 6.15 10.45 11.39
N LYS A 50 7.25 9.77 11.72
CA LYS A 50 8.40 10.40 12.38
C LYS A 50 9.04 11.49 11.52
N ASP A 51 9.26 11.22 10.24
CA ASP A 51 9.90 12.19 9.35
C ASP A 51 9.00 13.41 9.09
N ILE A 52 7.68 13.20 8.97
CA ILE A 52 6.69 14.28 8.92
C ILE A 52 6.72 15.11 10.21
N ALA A 53 6.77 14.48 11.38
CA ALA A 53 6.82 15.20 12.65
C ALA A 53 8.08 16.09 12.74
N ASN A 54 9.25 15.56 12.36
CA ASN A 54 10.50 16.32 12.31
C ASN A 54 10.40 17.50 11.32
N LEU A 55 9.81 17.27 10.14
CA LEU A 55 9.60 18.31 9.14
C LEU A 55 8.68 19.43 9.67
N CYS A 56 7.61 19.08 10.38
CA CYS A 56 6.72 20.07 10.98
C CYS A 56 7.38 20.87 12.12
N GLU A 57 8.29 20.27 12.88
CA GLU A 57 9.00 20.94 13.98
C GLU A 57 10.07 21.92 13.47
N ALA A 58 10.84 21.53 12.44
CA ALA A 58 11.94 22.33 11.90
C ALA A 58 11.96 22.34 10.36
N PRO A 59 11.01 23.02 9.69
CA PRO A 59 10.88 23.00 8.23
C PRO A 59 12.19 23.35 7.51
N SER A 60 12.62 22.47 6.61
CA SER A 60 13.79 22.71 5.75
C SER A 60 13.73 21.85 4.49
N ALA A 61 14.39 22.30 3.42
CA ALA A 61 14.49 21.56 2.17
C ALA A 61 15.06 20.14 2.36
N THR A 62 16.04 19.99 3.27
CA THR A 62 16.64 18.69 3.59
C THR A 62 15.65 17.74 4.25
N LEU A 63 14.89 18.20 5.26
CA LEU A 63 13.88 17.36 5.92
C LEU A 63 12.70 17.05 4.99
N LEU A 64 12.34 17.99 4.11
CA LEU A 64 11.31 17.77 3.11
C LEU A 64 11.72 16.65 2.15
N GLU A 65 12.96 16.70 1.64
CA GLU A 65 13.48 15.66 0.76
C GLU A 65 13.57 14.29 1.45
N LEU A 66 14.04 14.24 2.70
CA LEU A 66 14.04 13.00 3.49
C LEU A 66 12.62 12.43 3.67
N THR A 67 11.64 13.30 3.94
CA THR A 67 10.23 12.92 4.09
C THR A 67 9.66 12.41 2.77
N ARG A 68 9.96 13.05 1.63
CA ARG A 68 9.57 12.61 0.29
C ARG A 68 10.15 11.23 -0.06
N GLN A 69 11.42 10.98 0.27
CA GLN A 69 12.05 9.67 0.09
C GLN A 69 11.38 8.60 0.97
N GLN A 70 11.05 8.94 2.22
CA GLN A 70 10.35 8.03 3.12
C GLN A 70 8.92 7.74 2.65
N PHE A 71 8.22 8.74 2.12
CA PHE A 71 6.92 8.58 1.48
C PHE A 71 6.98 7.59 0.32
N GLY A 72 7.98 7.72 -0.57
CA GLY A 72 8.22 6.76 -1.66
C GLY A 72 8.38 5.31 -1.17
N LYS A 73 9.05 5.09 -0.03
CA LYS A 73 9.17 3.74 0.58
C LYS A 73 7.83 3.21 1.08
N VAL A 74 6.94 4.07 1.58
CA VAL A 74 5.57 3.68 1.97
C VAL A 74 4.75 3.32 0.73
N VAL A 75 4.80 4.12 -0.34
CA VAL A 75 4.12 3.83 -1.60
C VAL A 75 4.55 2.46 -2.15
N LEU A 76 5.86 2.18 -2.20
CA LEU A 76 6.39 0.88 -2.63
C LEU A 76 5.91 -0.29 -1.74
N ALA A 77 5.84 -0.09 -0.42
CA ALA A 77 5.33 -1.10 0.50
C ALA A 77 3.81 -1.31 0.32
N TYR A 78 3.06 -0.26 0.02
CA TYR A 78 1.63 -0.36 -0.27
C TYR A 78 1.36 -1.08 -1.59
N SER A 79 2.10 -0.76 -2.66
CA SER A 79 1.98 -1.44 -3.96
C SER A 79 2.20 -2.95 -3.86
N ARG A 80 2.98 -3.42 -2.89
CA ARG A 80 3.13 -4.87 -2.64
C ARG A 80 1.85 -5.55 -2.13
N VAL A 81 0.95 -4.83 -1.49
CA VAL A 81 -0.28 -5.37 -0.91
C VAL A 81 -1.55 -4.86 -1.60
N GLU A 82 -1.44 -3.90 -2.52
CA GLU A 82 -2.60 -3.22 -3.12
C GLU A 82 -3.55 -4.14 -3.90
N PHE A 83 -3.05 -5.28 -4.38
CA PHE A 83 -3.85 -6.27 -5.09
C PHE A 83 -4.74 -7.09 -4.15
N LEU A 84 -4.44 -7.09 -2.84
CA LEU A 84 -5.27 -7.72 -1.83
C LEU A 84 -6.49 -6.81 -1.61
N ARG A 85 -7.67 -7.28 -2.01
CA ARG A 85 -8.94 -6.51 -1.96
C ARG A 85 -10.05 -7.27 -1.21
N PHE A 86 -9.65 -8.06 -0.22
CA PHE A 86 -10.55 -8.91 0.55
C PHE A 86 -10.23 -8.87 2.05
N GLY A 87 -11.12 -9.43 2.87
CA GLY A 87 -10.94 -9.51 4.31
C GLY A 87 -10.95 -8.13 4.98
N PRO A 88 -10.07 -7.85 5.96
CA PRO A 88 -10.12 -6.60 6.72
C PRO A 88 -9.98 -5.31 5.88
N LEU A 89 -9.55 -5.40 4.63
CA LEU A 89 -9.42 -4.24 3.76
C LEU A 89 -10.76 -3.73 3.21
N THR A 90 -11.80 -4.58 3.23
CA THR A 90 -13.15 -4.21 2.76
C THR A 90 -13.99 -3.55 3.87
N GLU A 91 -13.53 -3.61 5.12
CA GLU A 91 -14.19 -2.98 6.25
C GLU A 91 -14.03 -1.47 6.19
N ASP A 92 -15.12 -0.73 6.39
CA ASP A 92 -15.14 0.72 6.47
C ASP A 92 -14.37 1.42 5.32
N SER A 93 -14.36 0.86 4.12
CA SER A 93 -13.57 1.41 2.99
C SER A 93 -12.08 1.59 3.31
N ARG A 94 -11.49 0.67 4.09
CA ARG A 94 -10.09 0.75 4.54
C ARG A 94 -9.12 0.82 3.36
N ALA A 95 -9.33 0.04 2.31
CA ALA A 95 -8.51 0.09 1.10
C ALA A 95 -8.57 1.47 0.43
N GLU A 96 -9.75 2.04 0.25
CA GLU A 96 -9.95 3.34 -0.39
C GLU A 96 -9.42 4.50 0.49
N ARG A 97 -9.44 4.35 1.82
CA ARG A 97 -8.82 5.31 2.74
C ARG A 97 -7.30 5.28 2.71
N MET A 98 -6.70 4.15 2.34
CA MET A 98 -5.25 4.07 2.12
C MET A 98 -4.88 4.70 0.78
N LEU A 99 -5.66 4.39 -0.27
CA LEU A 99 -5.49 5.00 -1.58
C LEU A 99 -6.83 5.10 -2.33
N PHE A 100 -7.35 6.32 -2.46
CA PHE A 100 -8.48 6.60 -3.32
C PHE A 100 -8.01 6.73 -4.78
N TRP A 101 -8.14 5.63 -5.54
CA TRP A 101 -7.70 5.57 -6.94
C TRP A 101 -8.58 4.62 -7.76
N PRO A 102 -8.91 4.94 -9.03
CA PRO A 102 -8.51 6.14 -9.78
C PRO A 102 -9.40 7.36 -9.52
N ASP A 103 -8.79 8.54 -9.35
CA ASP A 103 -9.52 9.82 -9.27
C ASP A 103 -9.75 10.43 -10.67
N ARG A 104 -10.52 9.73 -11.50
CA ARG A 104 -10.75 10.11 -12.91
C ARG A 104 -11.30 11.52 -13.09
N LYS A 105 -11.99 12.06 -12.09
CA LYS A 105 -12.64 13.37 -12.13
C LYS A 105 -11.85 14.43 -11.36
N GLY A 106 -10.70 14.10 -10.76
CA GLY A 106 -9.90 15.04 -9.96
C GLY A 106 -10.62 15.55 -8.71
N ILE A 107 -11.57 14.78 -8.16
CA ILE A 107 -12.37 15.20 -7.00
C ILE A 107 -11.50 15.22 -5.74
N ALA A 108 -10.65 14.21 -5.54
CA ALA A 108 -9.73 14.13 -4.41
C ALA A 108 -8.80 15.34 -4.42
N LEU A 109 -8.12 15.56 -5.55
CA LEU A 109 -7.18 16.66 -5.75
C LEU A 109 -7.83 18.02 -5.42
N ARG A 110 -8.97 18.33 -6.03
CA ARG A 110 -9.66 19.61 -5.80
C ARG A 110 -10.06 19.80 -4.34
N GLN A 111 -10.48 18.74 -3.65
CA GLN A 111 -10.84 18.83 -2.24
C GLN A 111 -9.62 19.07 -1.35
N VAL A 112 -8.50 18.37 -1.59
CA VAL A 112 -7.25 18.56 -0.85
C VAL A 112 -6.73 19.99 -1.05
N GLN A 113 -6.66 20.47 -2.29
CA GLN A 113 -6.25 21.85 -2.59
C GLN A 113 -7.14 22.89 -1.91
N ALA A 114 -8.46 22.67 -1.90
CA ALA A 114 -9.39 23.57 -1.22
C ALA A 114 -9.20 23.58 0.31
N MET A 115 -8.84 22.44 0.92
CA MET A 115 -8.53 22.37 2.35
C MET A 115 -7.23 23.09 2.69
N LEU A 116 -6.19 22.90 1.88
CA LEU A 116 -4.90 23.59 2.02
C LEU A 116 -5.06 25.11 1.88
N ALA A 117 -5.74 25.57 0.82
CA ALA A 117 -5.97 27.00 0.57
C ALA A 117 -6.79 27.70 1.66
N LYS A 118 -7.63 26.95 2.39
CA LYS A 118 -8.45 27.46 3.49
C LYS A 118 -7.80 27.29 4.87
N HIS A 119 -6.62 26.67 4.94
CA HIS A 119 -6.01 26.25 6.21
C HIS A 119 -7.00 25.50 7.11
N ASP A 120 -7.72 24.53 6.55
CA ASP A 120 -8.76 23.79 7.26
C ASP A 120 -8.15 22.90 8.37
N GLU A 121 -8.09 23.42 9.60
CA GLU A 121 -7.56 22.71 10.78
C GLU A 121 -8.33 21.43 11.11
N THR A 122 -9.57 21.29 10.65
CA THR A 122 -10.34 20.05 10.84
C THR A 122 -9.75 18.88 10.02
N ALA A 123 -8.87 19.16 9.06
CA ALA A 123 -8.12 18.15 8.31
C ALA A 123 -6.83 17.67 9.02
N THR A 124 -6.38 18.35 10.08
CA THR A 124 -5.15 17.99 10.80
C THR A 124 -5.41 17.12 12.04
N ARG A 125 -6.68 16.95 12.44
CA ARG A 125 -7.08 16.14 13.60
C ARG A 125 -7.72 14.83 13.15
N LEU A 126 -7.15 13.71 13.57
CA LEU A 126 -7.55 12.36 13.15
C LEU A 126 -9.06 12.08 13.28
N ALA A 127 -9.67 12.50 14.39
CA ALA A 127 -11.10 12.27 14.64
C ALA A 127 -11.99 12.99 13.59
N GLU A 128 -11.60 14.17 13.15
CA GLU A 128 -12.35 14.98 12.19
C GLU A 128 -12.02 14.62 10.75
N LEU A 129 -10.74 14.35 10.47
CA LEU A 129 -10.30 13.84 9.17
C LEU A 129 -11.03 12.53 8.81
N ARG A 130 -11.26 11.64 9.77
CA ARG A 130 -12.05 10.40 9.57
C ARG A 130 -13.49 10.66 9.11
N GLY A 131 -14.08 11.78 9.52
CA GLY A 131 -15.43 12.20 9.11
C GLY A 131 -15.48 12.91 7.75
N LYS A 132 -14.33 13.29 7.18
CA LYS A 132 -14.25 13.90 5.85
C LYS A 132 -14.33 12.82 4.76
N SER A 133 -14.44 13.29 3.52
CA SER A 133 -14.38 12.46 2.32
C SER A 133 -13.20 11.47 2.38
N ILE A 134 -13.44 10.21 2.02
CA ILE A 134 -12.37 9.21 1.89
C ILE A 134 -11.30 9.68 0.91
N ALA A 135 -11.70 10.45 -0.11
CA ALA A 135 -10.82 10.97 -1.16
C ALA A 135 -9.76 11.97 -0.65
N VAL A 136 -9.95 12.58 0.52
CA VAL A 136 -8.97 13.51 1.11
C VAL A 136 -8.07 12.84 2.14
N GLN A 137 -8.10 11.51 2.22
CA GLN A 137 -7.33 10.71 3.16
C GLN A 137 -6.30 9.85 2.41
N GLY A 138 -5.31 9.35 3.14
CA GLY A 138 -4.37 8.37 2.63
C GLY A 138 -3.27 8.94 1.72
N LEU A 139 -2.69 8.05 0.93
CA LEU A 139 -1.45 8.30 0.20
C LEU A 139 -1.60 9.38 -0.88
N GLY A 140 -2.70 9.39 -1.62
CA GLY A 140 -2.93 10.40 -2.66
C GLY A 140 -3.08 11.81 -2.09
N ALA A 141 -3.75 11.95 -0.94
CA ALA A 141 -3.85 13.25 -0.27
C ALA A 141 -2.49 13.72 0.28
N LEU A 142 -1.73 12.80 0.90
CA LEU A 142 -0.41 13.11 1.44
C LEU A 142 0.62 13.44 0.34
N GLU A 143 0.51 12.83 -0.84
CA GLU A 143 1.32 13.18 -2.00
C GLU A 143 1.17 14.67 -2.34
N TYR A 144 -0.06 15.18 -2.40
CA TYR A 144 -0.28 16.61 -2.67
C TYR A 144 0.26 17.52 -1.57
N VAL A 145 0.21 17.09 -0.30
CA VAL A 145 0.79 17.86 0.81
C VAL A 145 2.32 17.93 0.68
N LEU A 146 2.97 16.83 0.29
CA LEU A 146 4.43 16.74 0.24
C LEU A 146 5.04 17.24 -1.08
N PHE A 147 4.31 17.17 -2.19
CA PHE A 147 4.82 17.43 -3.53
C PHE A 147 4.03 18.49 -4.32
N GLY A 148 2.89 18.96 -3.79
CA GLY A 148 2.09 19.99 -4.45
C GLY A 148 2.74 21.37 -4.39
N ASP A 149 2.11 22.32 -5.09
CA ASP A 149 2.54 23.71 -5.11
C ASP A 149 2.54 24.31 -3.70
N GLY A 150 3.63 24.98 -3.32
CA GLY A 150 3.80 25.57 -1.98
C GLY A 150 4.23 24.58 -0.90
N ALA A 151 4.76 23.41 -1.29
CA ALA A 151 5.31 22.42 -0.36
C ALA A 151 6.77 22.69 0.02
N GLU A 152 7.49 23.52 -0.73
CA GLU A 152 8.84 24.04 -0.42
C GLU A 152 8.88 24.99 0.79
#